data_AF-A0A6L7CIK0-F1
#
_entry.id   AF-A0A6L7CIK0-F1
#
_cell.length_a   1.000
_cell.length_b   1.000
_cell.length_c   1.000
_cell.angle_alpha   90.00
_cell.angle_beta   90.00
_cell.angle_gamma   90.00
#
_symmetry.space_group_name_H-M   'P 1'
#
loop_
_entity.id
_entity.type
_entity.pdbx_description
1 polymer ?
#
loop_
_entity_poly.entity_id
_entity_poly.type
_entity_poly.pdbx_seq_one_letter_code
_entity_poly.pdbx_strand_id
1 'polypeptide(L)'
;MKNVGDLMQRLQKMMPAHIKPAFKTGEELLAWQKEQGAIRSAALERENRAMKMQRTFNRSGIRPLHQNCSFENYRVECEGQMNALSKARQYVEEFDGNIASFIFSGKPGTGKNHLAAAICNELLLRGKSVLII
;
A
#
# COMPACT_ATOMS: atom_id res chain seq x y z
N MET A 1 33.20 -33.93 14.72
CA MET A 1 32.57 -32.59 14.60
C MET A 1 33.47 -31.60 15.33
N LYS A 2 34.02 -30.58 14.65
CA LYS A 2 34.87 -29.58 15.31
C LYS A 2 33.99 -28.76 16.27
N ASN A 3 34.39 -28.69 17.55
CA ASN A 3 33.64 -28.00 18.59
C ASN A 3 33.60 -26.50 18.29
N VAL A 4 32.40 -25.91 18.18
CA VAL A 4 32.18 -24.48 17.88
C VAL A 4 32.89 -23.58 18.91
N GLY A 5 33.07 -24.06 20.14
CA GLY A 5 33.85 -23.36 21.17
C GLY A 5 35.35 -23.21 20.85
N ASP A 6 35.98 -24.23 20.25
CA ASP A 6 37.40 -24.20 19.85
C ASP A 6 37.63 -23.22 18.67
N LEU A 7 36.65 -23.10 17.77
CA LEU A 7 36.67 -22.13 16.67
C LEU A 7 36.68 -20.69 17.19
N MET A 8 35.80 -20.37 18.15
CA MET A 8 35.70 -19.00 18.71
C MET A 8 36.96 -18.58 19.47
N GLN A 9 37.57 -19.49 20.22
CA GLN A 9 38.83 -19.21 20.93
C GLN A 9 40.00 -18.97 19.96
N ARG A 10 40.07 -19.72 18.85
CA ARG A 10 41.07 -19.50 17.80
C ARG A 10 40.88 -18.17 17.08
N LEU A 11 39.64 -17.81 16.76
CA LEU A 11 39.33 -16.52 16.14
C LEU A 11 39.69 -15.34 17.04
N GLN A 12 39.41 -15.44 18.35
CA GLN A 12 39.82 -14.40 19.33
C GLN A 12 41.35 -14.22 19.37
N LYS A 13 42.13 -15.30 19.28
CA LYS A 13 43.61 -15.24 19.27
C LYS A 13 44.19 -14.61 18.00
N MET A 14 43.52 -14.75 16.87
CA MET A 14 43.96 -14.19 15.58
C MET A 14 43.44 -12.76 15.34
N MET A 15 42.58 -12.26 16.22
CA MET A 15 41.96 -10.95 16.09
C MET A 15 42.95 -9.83 16.50
N PRO A 16 43.20 -8.83 15.65
CA PRO A 16 44.03 -7.68 15.99
C PRO A 16 43.53 -6.93 17.23
N ALA A 17 44.45 -6.44 18.08
CA ALA A 17 44.13 -5.84 19.38
C ALA A 17 43.22 -4.58 19.32
N HIS A 18 43.15 -3.91 18.17
CA HIS A 18 42.30 -2.73 17.98
C HIS A 18 40.87 -3.07 17.52
N ILE A 19 40.60 -4.32 17.16
CA ILE A 19 39.29 -4.76 16.66
C ILE A 19 38.45 -5.23 17.84
N LYS A 20 37.30 -4.58 18.05
CA LYS A 20 36.29 -5.00 19.03
C LYS A 20 35.18 -5.75 18.30
N PRO A 21 34.82 -6.98 18.72
CA PRO A 21 33.67 -7.68 18.17
C PRO A 21 32.39 -6.86 18.36
N ALA A 22 31.52 -6.88 17.36
CA ALA A 22 30.20 -6.24 17.45
C ALA A 22 29.30 -6.92 18.50
N PHE A 23 29.52 -8.20 18.78
CA PHE A 23 28.79 -8.99 19.77
C PHE A 23 29.77 -9.83 20.59
N LYS A 24 29.52 -9.97 21.89
CA LYS A 24 30.36 -10.73 22.82
C LYS A 24 29.85 -12.15 23.04
N THR A 25 28.56 -12.40 22.81
CA THR A 25 27.92 -13.70 22.98
C THR A 25 27.10 -14.10 21.75
N GLY A 26 26.84 -15.41 21.60
CA GLY A 26 25.94 -15.91 20.55
C GLY A 26 24.49 -15.47 20.74
N GLU A 27 24.05 -15.28 22.00
CA GLU A 27 22.71 -14.80 22.33
C GLU A 27 22.50 -13.35 21.89
N GLU A 28 23.48 -12.47 22.11
CA GLU A 28 23.46 -11.09 21.63
C GLU A 28 23.35 -11.03 20.10
N LEU A 29 24.12 -11.86 19.39
CA LEU A 29 24.05 -11.96 17.93
C LEU A 29 22.66 -12.45 17.45
N LEU A 30 22.10 -13.48 18.10
CA LEU A 30 20.77 -14.02 17.78
C LEU A 30 19.67 -12.99 18.02
N ALA A 31 19.72 -12.25 19.13
CA ALA A 31 18.76 -11.19 19.44
C ALA A 31 18.80 -10.08 18.39
N TRP A 32 20.01 -9.62 18.03
CA TRP A 32 20.19 -8.62 16.98
C TRP A 32 19.69 -9.12 15.63
N GLN A 33 20.00 -10.35 15.24
CA GLN A 33 19.50 -10.93 13.98
C GLN A 33 17.97 -11.00 13.92
N LYS A 34 17.31 -11.34 15.03
CA LYS A 34 15.83 -11.34 15.10
C LYS A 34 15.27 -9.93 14.92
N GLU A 35 15.84 -8.94 15.61
CA GLU A 35 15.42 -7.54 15.50
C GLU A 35 15.62 -7.00 14.08
N GLN A 36 16.80 -7.20 13.50
CA GLN A 36 17.09 -6.82 12.11
C GLN A 36 16.18 -7.55 11.12
N GLY A 37 15.87 -8.82 11.38
CA GLY A 37 14.93 -9.61 10.60
C GLY A 37 13.53 -8.99 10.61
N ALA A 38 13.04 -8.59 11.78
CA ALA A 38 11.74 -7.93 11.93
C ALA A 38 11.70 -6.57 11.18
N ILE A 39 12.74 -5.74 11.33
CA ILE A 39 12.86 -4.46 10.63
C ILE A 39 12.84 -4.67 9.11
N ARG A 40 13.65 -5.61 8.61
CA ARG A 40 13.73 -5.92 7.18
C ARG A 40 12.41 -6.48 6.63
N SER A 41 11.74 -7.37 7.37
CA SER A 41 10.44 -7.92 6.98
C SER A 41 9.40 -6.82 6.85
N ALA A 42 9.32 -5.92 7.85
CA ALA A 42 8.41 -4.80 7.82
C ALA A 42 8.68 -3.84 6.64
N ALA A 43 9.95 -3.62 6.30
CA ALA A 43 10.33 -2.84 5.13
C ALA A 43 9.89 -3.50 3.81
N LEU A 44 10.12 -4.80 3.66
CA LEU A 44 9.69 -5.57 2.48
C LEU A 44 8.18 -5.59 2.33
N GLU A 45 7.43 -5.72 3.42
CA GLU A 45 5.96 -5.67 3.37
C GLU A 45 5.45 -4.31 2.87
N ARG A 46 6.06 -3.20 3.31
CA ARG A 46 5.72 -1.86 2.83
C ARG A 46 6.00 -1.71 1.34
N GLU A 47 7.17 -2.16 0.90
CA GLU A 47 7.58 -2.14 -0.50
C GLU A 47 6.63 -2.96 -1.39
N ASN A 48 6.27 -4.16 -0.94
CA ASN A 48 5.33 -5.04 -1.63
C ASN A 48 3.93 -4.42 -1.74
N ARG A 49 3.44 -3.75 -0.69
CA ARG A 49 2.16 -3.03 -0.72
C ARG A 49 2.20 -1.88 -1.73
N ALA A 50 3.26 -1.08 -1.74
CA ALA A 50 3.44 0.01 -2.69
C ALA A 50 3.50 -0.50 -4.14
N MET A 51 4.30 -1.54 -4.40
CA MET A 51 4.37 -2.18 -5.71
C MET A 51 3.02 -2.74 -6.17
N LYS A 52 2.26 -3.36 -5.26
CA LYS A 52 0.91 -3.87 -5.56
C LYS A 52 -0.03 -2.74 -5.95
N MET A 53 -0.08 -1.65 -5.15
CA MET A 53 -0.91 -0.49 -5.47
C MET A 53 -0.56 0.10 -6.84
N GLN A 54 0.74 0.28 -7.14
CA GLN A 54 1.17 0.80 -8.44
C GLN A 54 0.74 -0.10 -9.61
N ARG A 55 0.88 -1.42 -9.46
CA ARG A 55 0.48 -2.39 -10.50
C ARG A 55 -1.03 -2.38 -10.70
N THR A 56 -1.82 -2.35 -9.63
CA THR A 56 -3.28 -2.30 -9.71
C THR A 56 -3.74 -1.00 -10.37
N PHE A 57 -3.15 0.14 -9.97
CA PHE A 57 -3.42 1.44 -10.57
C PHE A 57 -3.13 1.43 -12.07
N ASN A 58 -1.96 0.95 -12.50
CA ASN A 58 -1.57 0.92 -13.91
C ASN A 58 -2.49 0.03 -14.78
N ARG A 59 -3.14 -0.98 -14.17
CA ARG A 59 -4.07 -1.89 -14.85
C ARG A 59 -5.52 -1.41 -14.82
N SER A 60 -5.83 -0.35 -14.07
CA SER A 60 -7.19 0.12 -13.85
C SER A 60 -7.80 0.85 -15.04
N GLY A 61 -7.02 1.22 -16.06
CA GLY A 61 -7.53 2.03 -17.18
C GLY A 61 -7.79 3.50 -16.84
N ILE A 62 -7.50 3.96 -15.61
CA ILE A 62 -7.61 5.37 -15.23
C ILE A 62 -6.62 6.20 -16.05
N ARG A 63 -7.17 7.04 -16.94
CA ARG A 63 -6.37 7.94 -17.78
C ARG A 63 -5.71 9.05 -16.94
N PRO A 64 -4.57 9.62 -17.39
CA PRO A 64 -3.88 10.72 -16.71
C PRO A 64 -4.79 11.87 -16.25
N LEU A 65 -5.79 12.22 -17.08
CA LEU A 65 -6.72 13.31 -16.77
C LEU A 65 -7.67 13.02 -15.58
N HIS A 66 -7.81 11.76 -15.18
CA HIS A 66 -8.72 11.31 -14.11
C HIS A 66 -7.99 10.87 -12.83
N GLN A 67 -6.65 10.85 -12.83
CA GLN A 67 -5.86 10.38 -11.69
C GLN A 67 -6.07 11.22 -10.42
N ASN A 68 -6.38 12.51 -10.61
CA ASN A 68 -6.61 13.45 -9.51
C ASN A 68 -8.09 13.68 -9.23
N CYS A 69 -9.03 12.95 -9.86
CA CYS A 69 -10.44 13.07 -9.54
C CYS A 69 -10.71 12.53 -8.13
N SER A 70 -11.34 13.32 -7.28
CA SER A 70 -11.78 12.93 -5.95
C SER A 70 -13.19 13.45 -5.68
N PHE A 71 -13.78 13.04 -4.56
CA PHE A 71 -15.09 13.57 -4.17
C PHE A 71 -15.01 15.03 -3.69
N GLU A 72 -13.85 15.45 -3.20
CA GLU A 72 -13.59 16.79 -2.64
C GLU A 72 -13.43 17.85 -3.73
N ASN A 73 -12.93 17.46 -4.92
CA ASN A 73 -12.77 18.37 -6.05
C ASN A 73 -13.88 18.23 -7.11
N TYR A 74 -14.92 17.43 -6.83
CA TYR A 74 -16.13 17.40 -7.64
C TYR A 74 -16.98 18.63 -7.35
N ARG A 75 -17.34 19.39 -8.39
CA ARG A 75 -18.19 20.58 -8.26
C ARG A 75 -19.65 20.22 -8.45
N VAL A 76 -20.47 20.60 -7.49
CA VAL A 76 -21.92 20.44 -7.52
C VAL A 76 -22.55 21.76 -7.94
N GLU A 77 -23.27 21.74 -9.06
CA GLU A 77 -23.97 22.90 -9.62
C GLU A 77 -25.50 22.72 -9.58
N CYS A 78 -25.98 21.48 -9.37
CA CYS A 78 -27.41 21.19 -9.23
C CYS A 78 -27.69 20.03 -8.27
N GLU A 79 -28.95 19.91 -7.87
CA GLU A 79 -29.42 18.87 -6.93
C GLU A 79 -29.13 17.45 -7.43
N GLY A 80 -29.28 17.20 -8.73
CA GLY A 80 -28.98 15.90 -9.32
C GLY A 80 -27.52 15.48 -9.12
N GLN A 81 -26.58 16.43 -9.20
CA GLN A 81 -25.16 16.19 -8.93
C GLN A 81 -24.89 16.00 -7.44
N MET A 82 -25.60 16.73 -6.57
CA MET A 82 -25.53 16.53 -5.12
C MET A 82 -25.92 15.09 -4.75
N ASN A 83 -27.04 14.61 -5.29
CA ASN A 83 -27.50 13.25 -5.06
C ASN A 83 -26.53 12.22 -5.64
N ALA A 84 -26.03 12.43 -6.86
CA ALA A 84 -25.03 11.55 -7.48
C ALA A 84 -23.73 11.45 -6.65
N LEU A 85 -23.24 12.57 -6.12
CA LEU A 85 -22.08 12.61 -5.23
C LEU A 85 -22.35 11.85 -3.92
N SER A 86 -23.51 12.07 -3.30
CA SER A 86 -23.91 11.37 -2.07
C SER A 86 -23.96 9.85 -2.28
N LYS A 87 -24.59 9.40 -3.37
CA LYS A 87 -24.67 7.97 -3.71
C LYS A 87 -23.31 7.37 -4.03
N ALA A 88 -22.43 8.13 -4.69
CA ALA A 88 -21.06 7.70 -4.94
C ALA A 88 -20.24 7.51 -3.66
N ARG A 89 -20.37 8.43 -2.69
CA ARG A 89 -19.72 8.29 -1.37
C ARG A 89 -20.26 7.09 -0.60
N GLN A 90 -21.59 6.97 -0.51
CA GLN A 90 -22.26 5.84 0.13
C GLN A 90 -21.80 4.49 -0.45
N TYR A 91 -21.71 4.40 -1.78
CA TYR A 91 -21.23 3.18 -2.44
C TYR A 91 -19.83 2.76 -2.01
N VAL A 92 -18.91 3.71 -1.85
CA VAL A 92 -17.54 3.40 -1.43
C VAL A 92 -17.48 3.03 0.05
N GLU A 93 -18.25 3.71 0.90
CA GLU A 93 -18.37 3.40 2.33
C GLU A 93 -18.91 1.99 2.57
N GLU A 94 -19.92 1.58 1.82
CA GLU A 94 -20.58 0.29 1.95
C GLU A 94 -19.98 -0.79 1.04
N PHE A 95 -18.90 -0.50 0.31
CA PHE A 95 -18.35 -1.39 -0.74
C PHE A 95 -18.09 -2.81 -0.24
N ASP A 96 -17.58 -2.95 0.99
CA ASP A 96 -17.34 -4.24 1.63
C ASP A 96 -18.63 -4.78 2.24
N GLY A 97 -19.28 -5.70 1.52
CA GLY A 97 -20.52 -6.36 1.95
C GLY A 97 -21.76 -5.94 1.16
N ASN A 98 -21.63 -4.97 0.26
CA ASN A 98 -22.71 -4.55 -0.62
C ASN A 98 -22.50 -5.09 -2.05
N ILE A 99 -23.54 -5.69 -2.62
CA ILE A 99 -23.59 -6.13 -4.03
C ILE A 99 -24.34 -5.16 -4.93
N ALA A 100 -24.87 -4.07 -4.37
CA ALA A 100 -25.61 -3.07 -5.12
C ALA A 100 -24.71 -2.35 -6.12
N SER A 101 -25.27 -2.00 -7.26
CA SER A 101 -24.64 -1.16 -8.27
C SER A 101 -25.61 -0.05 -8.67
N PHE A 102 -25.09 1.01 -9.27
CA PHE A 102 -25.90 2.11 -9.75
C PHE A 102 -25.31 2.72 -11.01
N ILE A 103 -26.13 3.46 -11.74
CA ILE A 103 -25.78 4.05 -13.03
C ILE A 103 -25.87 5.56 -12.91
N PHE A 104 -24.81 6.25 -13.34
CA PHE A 104 -24.86 7.69 -13.58
C PHE A 104 -25.51 7.96 -14.94
N SER A 105 -26.58 8.76 -14.94
CA SER A 105 -27.22 9.26 -16.16
C SER A 105 -27.25 10.78 -16.18
N GLY A 106 -27.11 11.39 -17.35
CA GLY A 106 -27.15 12.84 -17.51
C GLY A 106 -26.40 13.35 -18.74
N LYS A 107 -26.53 14.64 -19.01
CA LYS A 107 -25.90 15.32 -20.16
C LYS A 107 -24.36 15.26 -20.12
N PRO A 108 -23.65 15.46 -21.25
CA PRO A 108 -22.21 15.68 -21.23
C PRO A 108 -21.82 16.83 -20.29
N GLY A 109 -20.63 16.76 -19.68
CA GLY A 109 -20.14 17.80 -18.77
C GLY A 109 -20.66 17.72 -17.32
N THR A 110 -21.60 16.83 -16.99
CA THR A 110 -22.13 16.70 -15.61
C THR A 110 -21.20 15.97 -14.63
N GLY A 111 -20.03 15.54 -15.09
CA GLY A 111 -18.98 14.93 -14.27
C GLY A 111 -19.20 13.46 -13.90
N LYS A 112 -19.95 12.69 -14.70
CA LYS A 112 -20.14 11.23 -14.51
C LYS A 112 -18.80 10.49 -14.43
N ASN A 113 -17.90 10.75 -15.38
CA ASN A 113 -16.57 10.12 -15.41
C ASN A 113 -15.70 10.57 -14.25
N HIS A 114 -15.89 11.80 -13.76
CA HIS A 114 -15.20 12.29 -12.57
C HIS A 114 -15.61 11.48 -11.34
N LEU A 115 -16.91 11.30 -11.11
CA LEU A 115 -17.40 10.50 -9.97
C LEU A 115 -16.99 9.03 -10.08
N ALA A 116 -17.04 8.45 -11.28
CA ALA A 116 -16.55 7.09 -11.51
C ALA A 116 -15.05 6.95 -11.19
N ALA A 117 -14.23 7.92 -11.62
CA ALA A 117 -12.81 7.94 -11.30
C ALA A 117 -12.54 8.18 -9.80
N ALA A 118 -13.31 9.06 -9.15
CA ALA A 118 -13.21 9.30 -7.71
C ALA A 118 -13.50 8.04 -6.89
N ILE A 119 -14.56 7.30 -7.25
CA ILE A 119 -14.86 5.97 -6.67
C ILE A 119 -13.66 5.04 -6.85
N CYS A 120 -13.12 4.94 -8.07
CA CYS A 120 -12.02 4.04 -8.37
C CYS A 120 -10.75 4.40 -7.58
N ASN A 121 -10.40 5.68 -7.51
CA ASN A 121 -9.24 6.17 -6.75
C ASN A 121 -9.38 5.84 -5.25
N GLU A 122 -10.55 6.07 -4.67
CA GLU A 122 -10.82 5.77 -3.26
C GLU A 122 -10.73 4.26 -2.99
N LEU A 123 -11.29 3.42 -3.86
CA LEU A 123 -11.20 1.96 -3.72
C LEU A 123 -9.77 1.43 -3.92
N LEU A 124 -8.97 2.04 -4.79
CA LEU A 124 -7.55 1.71 -4.96
C LEU A 124 -6.75 2.00 -3.68
N LEU A 125 -7.02 3.13 -3.01
CA LEU A 125 -6.42 3.47 -1.72
C LEU A 125 -6.81 2.47 -0.62
N ARG A 126 -8.01 1.88 -0.71
CA ARG A 126 -8.47 0.78 0.15
C ARG A 126 -7.92 -0.60 -0.26
N GLY A 127 -7.01 -0.65 -1.24
CA GLY A 127 -6.35 -1.87 -1.70
C GLY A 127 -7.22 -2.77 -2.57
N LYS A 128 -8.34 -2.25 -3.11
CA LYS A 128 -9.20 -2.98 -4.06
C LYS A 128 -8.67 -2.86 -5.48
N SER A 129 -9.05 -3.82 -6.32
CA SER A 129 -8.81 -3.76 -7.76
C SER A 129 -10.01 -3.12 -8.45
N VAL A 130 -9.75 -2.20 -9.38
CA VAL A 130 -10.78 -1.48 -10.13
C VAL A 130 -10.44 -1.48 -11.62
N LEU A 131 -11.44 -1.29 -12.47
CA LEU A 131 -11.28 -1.20 -13.92
C LEU A 131 -12.24 -0.15 -14.48
N ILE A 132 -11.69 0.77 -15.27
CA ILE A 132 -12.40 1.77 -16.08
C ILE A 132 -12.08 1.46 -17.54
N ILE A 133 -13.12 1.45 -18.39
CA ILE A 133 -13.04 1.16 -19.84
C ILE A 133 -13.52 2.37 -20.61
#